data_AF-A0A6B0ZG03-F1
#
_entry.id   AF-A0A6B0ZG03-F1
#
_cell.length_a   1.000
_cell.length_b   1.000
_cell.length_c   1.000
_cell.angle_alpha   90.00
_cell.angle_beta   90.00
_cell.angle_gamma   90.00
#
_symmetry.space_group_name_H-M   'P 1'
#
loop_
_entity.id
_entity.type
_entity.pdbx_description
1 polymer ?
#
loop_
_entity_poly.entity_id
_entity_poly.type
_entity_poly.pdbx_seq_one_letter_code
_entity_poly.pdbx_strand_id
1 'polypeptide(L)'
;GDGAPDELVIGSVDDLLEGRTLDQDVSVVLVTRNVDVDAAALPALLATGAGYVGVMGSERRWTTTRARLEADGVDPAALDRVHAPIGIEMGAETPEEIALSIMAEVVAHRRT
;
A
#
# COMPACT_ATOMS: atom_id res chain seq x y z
N GLY A 1 24.10 -0.48 5.60
CA GLY A 1 23.79 -0.53 4.16
C GLY A 1 23.35 0.85 3.75
N ASP A 2 23.60 1.23 2.51
CA ASP A 2 23.27 2.52 1.91
C ASP A 2 21.75 2.80 1.74
N GLY A 3 20.88 1.90 2.23
CA GLY A 3 19.43 2.03 2.13
C GLY A 3 18.86 1.63 0.77
N ALA A 4 19.68 1.07 -0.12
CA ALA A 4 19.21 0.57 -1.40
C ALA A 4 18.30 -0.67 -1.22
N PRO A 5 17.29 -0.85 -2.09
CA PRO A 5 16.49 -2.07 -2.09
C PRO A 5 17.34 -3.25 -2.58
N ASP A 6 17.03 -4.45 -2.10
CA ASP A 6 17.63 -5.68 -2.61
C ASP A 6 17.30 -5.91 -4.10
N GLU A 7 16.16 -5.38 -4.55
CA GLU A 7 15.70 -5.46 -5.93
C GLU A 7 14.97 -4.18 -6.36
N LEU A 8 15.21 -3.75 -7.60
CA LEU A 8 14.53 -2.62 -8.23
C LEU A 8 13.84 -3.09 -9.52
N VAL A 9 12.52 -2.94 -9.57
CA VAL A 9 11.72 -3.15 -10.78
C VAL A 9 11.28 -1.80 -11.32
N ILE A 10 11.57 -1.52 -12.59
CA ILE A 10 11.11 -0.31 -13.29
C ILE A 10 9.99 -0.72 -14.22
N GLY A 11 8.75 -0.38 -13.88
CA GLY A 11 7.58 -0.76 -14.66
C GLY A 11 6.27 -0.54 -13.93
N SER A 12 5.24 -1.22 -14.41
CA SER A 12 3.93 -1.31 -13.80
C SER A 12 3.91 -2.26 -12.61
N VAL A 13 2.78 -2.29 -11.90
CA VAL A 13 2.54 -3.31 -10.87
C VAL A 13 2.46 -4.70 -11.47
N ASP A 14 1.93 -4.85 -12.69
CA ASP A 14 1.89 -6.16 -13.35
C ASP A 14 3.30 -6.70 -13.61
N ASP A 15 4.23 -5.82 -14.03
CA ASP A 15 5.65 -6.18 -14.20
C ASP A 15 6.30 -6.58 -12.86
N LEU A 16 5.91 -5.93 -11.76
CA LEU A 16 6.36 -6.31 -10.42
C LEU A 16 5.82 -7.70 -10.04
N LEU A 17 4.56 -8.00 -10.37
CA LEU A 17 3.89 -9.25 -9.99
C LEU A 17 4.26 -10.43 -10.89
N GLU A 18 4.86 -10.19 -12.05
CA GLU A 18 5.21 -11.26 -13.00
C GLU A 18 6.13 -12.31 -12.36
N GLY A 19 5.66 -13.55 -12.31
CA GLY A 19 6.40 -14.68 -11.71
C GLY A 19 6.53 -14.62 -10.18
N ARG A 20 5.86 -13.68 -9.51
CA ARG A 20 5.89 -13.52 -8.05
C ARG A 20 4.59 -13.94 -7.41
N THR A 21 4.70 -14.44 -6.19
CA THR A 21 3.55 -14.62 -5.31
C THR A 21 3.75 -13.71 -4.11
N LEU A 22 2.84 -12.75 -3.94
CA LEU A 22 2.76 -11.99 -2.70
C LEU A 22 1.76 -12.70 -1.80
N ASP A 23 2.28 -13.42 -0.81
CA ASP A 23 1.49 -14.18 0.17
C ASP A 23 1.29 -13.39 1.47
N GLN A 24 0.70 -14.05 2.47
CA GLN A 24 0.33 -13.45 3.75
C GLN A 24 1.53 -12.88 4.54
N ASP A 25 2.76 -13.30 4.25
CA ASP A 25 3.97 -12.79 4.91
C ASP A 25 4.48 -11.49 4.25
N VAL A 26 3.92 -11.14 3.08
CA VAL A 26 4.25 -9.93 2.34
C VAL A 26 3.40 -8.75 2.82
N SER A 27 4.06 -7.60 3.00
CA SER A 27 3.41 -6.33 3.27
C SER A 27 3.73 -5.36 2.14
N VAL A 28 2.68 -4.83 1.52
CA VAL A 28 2.77 -3.86 0.42
C VAL A 28 2.55 -2.46 0.97
N VAL A 29 3.49 -1.57 0.67
CA VAL A 29 3.42 -0.16 1.05
C VAL A 29 3.41 0.69 -0.22
N LEU A 30 2.29 1.35 -0.49
CA LEU A 30 2.10 2.18 -1.66
C LEU A 30 2.42 3.66 -1.35
N VAL A 31 3.63 4.07 -1.72
CA VAL A 31 4.14 5.44 -1.52
C VAL A 31 3.98 6.26 -2.80
N THR A 32 2.74 6.62 -3.13
CA THR A 32 2.44 7.48 -4.29
C THR A 32 1.91 8.85 -3.86
N ARG A 33 1.83 9.77 -4.82
CA ARG A 33 1.23 11.10 -4.64
C ARG A 33 -0.01 11.34 -5.50
N ASN A 34 -0.55 10.31 -6.17
CA ASN A 34 -1.58 10.49 -7.19
C ASN A 34 -2.69 9.41 -7.09
N VAL A 35 -3.95 9.86 -7.00
CA VAL A 35 -5.16 9.02 -7.02
C VAL A 35 -5.22 8.10 -8.24
N ASP A 36 -4.84 8.57 -9.42
CA ASP A 36 -4.82 7.77 -10.65
C ASP A 36 -3.84 6.60 -10.55
N VAL A 37 -2.69 6.84 -9.91
CA VAL A 37 -1.65 5.82 -9.73
C VAL A 37 -2.09 4.80 -8.69
N ASP A 38 -2.68 5.26 -7.57
CA ASP A 38 -3.24 4.36 -6.56
C ASP A 38 -4.37 3.50 -7.17
N ALA A 39 -5.28 4.10 -7.92
CA ALA A 39 -6.40 3.41 -8.55
C ALA A 39 -5.97 2.39 -9.62
N ALA A 40 -4.87 2.66 -10.34
CA ALA A 40 -4.31 1.71 -11.31
C ALA A 40 -3.60 0.53 -10.63
N ALA A 41 -2.93 0.76 -9.50
CA ALA A 41 -2.12 -0.24 -8.80
C ALA A 41 -2.93 -1.18 -7.91
N LEU A 42 -3.91 -0.64 -7.18
CA LEU A 42 -4.62 -1.35 -6.11
C LEU A 42 -5.35 -2.62 -6.56
N PRO A 43 -6.05 -2.67 -7.71
CA PRO A 43 -6.76 -3.88 -8.13
C PRO A 43 -5.84 -5.10 -8.23
N ALA A 44 -4.67 -4.94 -8.85
CA ALA A 44 -3.70 -6.02 -9.01
C ALA A 44 -3.10 -6.46 -7.67
N LEU A 45 -2.76 -5.50 -6.79
CA LEU A 45 -2.23 -5.79 -5.47
C LEU A 45 -3.25 -6.47 -4.55
N LEU A 46 -4.52 -6.03 -4.58
CA LEU A 46 -5.60 -6.61 -3.79
C LEU A 46 -6.00 -8.01 -4.26
N ALA A 47 -5.76 -8.34 -5.53
CA ALA A 47 -5.91 -9.69 -6.05
C ALA A 47 -4.84 -10.67 -5.52
N THR A 48 -3.76 -10.16 -4.91
CA THR A 48 -2.75 -11.01 -4.28
C THR A 48 -3.13 -11.47 -2.87
N GLY A 49 -2.40 -12.46 -2.37
CA GLY A 49 -2.49 -12.94 -0.99
C GLY A 49 -1.76 -12.06 0.03
N ALA A 50 -1.28 -10.87 -0.35
CA ALA A 50 -0.53 -9.98 0.54
C ALA A 50 -1.26 -9.80 1.88
N GLY A 51 -0.55 -10.08 2.97
CA GLY A 51 -1.11 -10.00 4.33
C GLY A 51 -1.41 -8.57 4.77
N TYR A 52 -0.81 -7.58 4.10
CA TYR A 52 -1.00 -6.17 4.41
C TYR A 52 -0.88 -5.33 3.13
N VAL A 53 -1.80 -4.38 2.93
CA VAL A 53 -1.74 -3.39 1.85
C VAL A 53 -2.04 -2.01 2.44
N GLY A 54 -1.05 -1.13 2.49
CA GLY A 54 -1.22 0.22 3.01
C GLY A 54 -0.88 1.29 1.97
N VAL A 55 -1.62 2.40 2.02
CA VAL A 55 -1.54 3.50 1.06
C VAL A 55 -1.22 4.80 1.80
N MET A 56 -0.18 5.50 1.35
CA MET A 56 0.17 6.82 1.87
C MET A 56 -0.91 7.86 1.56
N GLY A 57 -0.84 9.03 2.17
CA GLY A 57 -1.65 10.21 1.82
C GLY A 57 -2.78 10.46 2.81
N SER A 58 -3.57 11.51 2.57
CA SER A 58 -4.63 11.90 3.50
C SER A 58 -5.86 10.99 3.38
N GLU A 59 -6.67 10.97 4.43
CA GLU A 59 -7.99 10.32 4.43
C GLU A 59 -8.84 10.76 3.24
N ARG A 60 -8.88 12.07 2.94
CA ARG A 60 -9.58 12.62 1.76
C ARG A 60 -9.09 12.01 0.45
N ARG A 61 -7.77 11.78 0.31
CA ARG A 61 -7.22 11.14 -0.89
C ARG A 61 -7.71 9.71 -0.98
N TRP A 62 -7.64 8.97 0.13
CA TRP A 62 -8.14 7.60 0.18
C TRP A 62 -9.63 7.52 -0.16
N THR A 63 -10.48 8.35 0.43
CA THR A 63 -11.92 8.39 0.10
C THR A 63 -12.16 8.63 -1.40
N THR A 64 -11.36 9.50 -2.03
CA THR A 64 -11.46 9.76 -3.48
C THR A 64 -11.02 8.54 -4.30
N THR A 65 -9.90 7.90 -3.93
CA THR A 65 -9.42 6.67 -4.58
C THR A 65 -10.42 5.52 -4.42
N ARG A 66 -10.92 5.29 -3.21
CA ARG A 66 -11.91 4.25 -2.90
C ARG A 66 -13.19 4.43 -3.71
N ALA A 67 -13.77 5.63 -3.72
CA ALA A 67 -14.99 5.91 -4.48
C ALA A 67 -14.83 5.65 -5.99
N ARG A 68 -13.64 5.95 -6.54
CA ARG A 68 -13.33 5.63 -7.93
C ARG A 68 -13.24 4.12 -8.17
N LEU A 69 -12.51 3.40 -7.32
CA LEU A 69 -12.35 1.95 -7.43
C LEU A 69 -13.70 1.23 -7.31
N GLU A 70 -14.58 1.67 -6.42
CA GLU A 70 -15.96 1.18 -6.31
C GLU A 70 -16.76 1.44 -7.60
N ALA A 71 -16.63 2.65 -8.19
CA ALA A 71 -17.28 2.97 -9.47
C ALA A 71 -16.73 2.13 -10.64
N ASP A 72 -15.45 1.75 -10.59
CA ASP A 72 -14.79 0.87 -11.55
C ASP A 72 -15.10 -0.63 -11.30
N GLY A 73 -15.90 -0.95 -10.27
CA GLY A 73 -16.42 -2.29 -9.99
C GLY A 73 -15.54 -3.15 -9.09
N VAL A 74 -14.57 -2.56 -8.39
CA VAL A 74 -13.77 -3.28 -7.39
C VAL A 74 -14.62 -3.61 -6.17
N ASP A 75 -14.52 -4.86 -5.70
CA ASP A 75 -15.27 -5.36 -4.54
C ASP A 75 -14.95 -4.53 -3.29
N PRO A 76 -15.95 -3.91 -2.64
CA PRO A 76 -15.76 -3.20 -1.37
C PRO A 76 -15.05 -4.03 -0.30
N ALA A 77 -15.28 -5.34 -0.24
CA ALA A 77 -14.63 -6.21 0.73
C ALA A 77 -13.11 -6.34 0.49
N ALA A 78 -12.67 -6.22 -0.78
CA ALA A 78 -11.24 -6.13 -1.10
C ALA A 78 -10.67 -4.78 -0.67
N LEU A 79 -11.42 -3.69 -0.87
CA LEU A 79 -11.01 -2.34 -0.48
C LEU A 79 -10.90 -2.16 1.04
N ASP A 80 -11.69 -2.90 1.81
CA ASP A 80 -11.61 -2.91 3.27
C ASP A 80 -10.31 -3.52 3.82
N ARG A 81 -9.52 -4.21 2.99
CA ARG A 81 -8.15 -4.66 3.33
C ARG A 81 -7.11 -3.53 3.26
N VAL A 82 -7.47 -2.35 2.74
CA VAL A 82 -6.52 -1.24 2.55
C VAL A 82 -6.41 -0.41 3.83
N HIS A 83 -5.18 -0.23 4.29
CA HIS A 83 -4.83 0.67 5.38
C HIS A 83 -4.47 2.06 4.84
N ALA A 84 -5.32 3.05 5.10
CA ALA A 84 -5.10 4.42 4.63
C ALA A 84 -5.77 5.45 5.56
N PRO A 85 -5.05 6.50 6.01
CA PRO A 85 -3.62 6.74 5.82
C PRO A 85 -2.77 5.63 6.47
N ILE A 86 -1.72 5.19 5.78
CA ILE A 86 -0.74 4.27 6.37
C ILE A 86 0.15 4.97 7.41
N GLY A 87 0.44 4.27 8.49
CA GLY A 87 1.34 4.64 9.56
C GLY A 87 0.60 4.99 10.83
N ILE A 88 1.21 4.68 11.98
CA ILE A 88 0.64 5.03 13.27
C ILE A 88 0.65 6.55 13.49
N GLU A 89 -0.36 7.05 14.21
CA GLU A 89 -0.40 8.46 14.61
C GLU A 89 0.66 8.74 15.69
N MET A 90 1.74 9.40 15.27
CA MET A 90 2.84 9.80 16.16
C MET A 90 3.37 11.22 15.90
N GLY A 91 2.65 12.01 15.10
CA GLY A 91 3.07 13.36 14.73
C GLY A 91 4.32 13.39 13.84
N ALA A 92 4.51 12.38 12.98
CA ALA A 92 5.65 12.28 12.08
C ALA A 92 5.65 13.40 11.03
N GLU A 93 6.79 14.10 10.89
CA GLU A 93 6.94 15.21 9.92
C GLU A 93 8.05 14.93 8.90
N THR A 94 9.12 14.27 9.34
CA THR A 94 10.29 13.95 8.50
C THR A 94 10.10 12.62 7.74
N PRO A 95 10.77 12.41 6.60
CA PRO A 95 10.73 11.14 5.89
C PRO A 95 11.10 9.94 6.76
N GLU A 96 12.07 10.10 7.67
CA GLU A 96 12.52 9.07 8.60
C GLU A 96 11.44 8.73 9.64
N GLU A 97 10.76 9.74 10.18
CA GLU A 97 9.65 9.53 11.11
C GLU A 97 8.44 8.89 10.42
N ILE A 98 8.15 9.27 9.16
CA ILE A 98 7.09 8.66 8.36
C ILE A 98 7.44 7.19 8.06
N ALA A 99 8.68 6.90 7.67
CA ALA A 99 9.12 5.53 7.46
C ALA A 99 8.99 4.70 8.75
N LEU A 100 9.36 5.27 9.90
CA LEU A 100 9.21 4.62 11.20
C LEU A 100 7.74 4.36 11.56
N SER A 101 6.83 5.33 11.33
CA SER A 101 5.40 5.16 11.64
C SER A 101 4.76 4.06 10.80
N ILE A 102 5.14 3.98 9.52
CA ILE A 102 4.70 2.93 8.60
C ILE A 102 5.20 1.56 9.06
N MET A 103 6.50 1.45 9.35
CA MET A 103 7.09 0.19 9.80
C MET A 103 6.50 -0.29 11.13
N ALA A 104 6.18 0.64 12.03
CA ALA A 104 5.50 0.31 13.29
C ALA A 104 4.11 -0.28 13.06
N GLU A 105 3.31 0.29 12.15
CA GLU A 105 2.00 -0.27 11.77
C GLU A 105 2.12 -1.65 11.14
N VAL A 106 3.03 -1.82 10.17
CA VAL A 106 3.28 -3.10 9.50
C VAL A 106 3.65 -4.19 10.51
N VAL A 107 4.54 -3.89 11.47
CA VAL A 107 4.93 -4.84 12.52
C VAL A 107 3.77 -5.15 13.48
N ALA A 108 2.95 -4.15 13.82
CA ALA A 108 1.78 -4.36 14.66
C ALA A 108 0.76 -5.29 13.98
N HIS A 109 0.47 -5.05 12.69
CA HIS A 109 -0.46 -5.86 11.90
C HIS A 109 -0.02 -7.32 11.77
N ARG A 110 1.27 -7.59 11.60
CA ARG A 110 1.81 -8.96 11.49
C ARG A 110 1.71 -9.79 12.78
N ARG A 111 1.39 -9.18 13.92
CA ARG A 111 1.33 -9.86 15.23
C ARG A 111 -0.09 -10.18 15.69
N THR A 112 -1.09 -9.71 14.96
CA THR A 112 -2.52 -9.98 15.15
C THR A 112 -2.99 -11.09 14.23
#